data_AF-A0A3D1TRH6-F1
#
_entry.id   AF-A0A3D1TRH6-F1
#
_cell.length_a   1.000
_cell.length_b   1.000
_cell.length_c   1.000
_cell.angle_alpha   90.00
_cell.angle_beta   90.00
_cell.angle_gamma   90.00
#
_symmetry.space_group_name_H-M   'P 1'
#
loop_
_entity.id
_entity.type
_entity.pdbx_description
1 polymer ?
#
loop_
_entity_poly.entity_id
_entity_poly.type
_entity_poly.pdbx_seq_one_letter_code
_entity_poly.pdbx_strand_id
1 'polypeptide(L)'
;MTEATQWSLKGEYFESCSCDVVCPCEISPLGFMQAEPDNGYCNVVLVFHLNEGRYGDVDLADLNVVMVARATEAMARGNWTAAAYLDERA
;
A
#
# COMPACT_ATOMS: atom_id res chain seq x y z
N MET A 1 -5.16 -29.41 -11.23
CA MET A 1 -4.98 -28.49 -10.11
C MET A 1 -3.67 -27.78 -10.38
N THR A 2 -3.70 -26.47 -10.65
CA THR A 2 -2.48 -25.68 -10.88
C THR A 2 -1.80 -25.49 -9.54
N GLU A 3 -0.56 -25.96 -9.41
CA GLU A 3 0.23 -25.74 -8.20
C GLU A 3 0.52 -24.23 -8.10
N ALA A 4 0.14 -23.61 -6.99
CA ALA A 4 0.38 -22.19 -6.79
C ALA A 4 1.88 -21.95 -6.62
N THR A 5 2.45 -21.02 -7.39
CA THR A 5 3.86 -20.66 -7.27
C THR A 5 4.15 -20.18 -5.85
N GLN A 6 5.14 -20.80 -5.20
CA GLN A 6 5.56 -20.42 -3.86
C GLN A 6 6.24 -19.05 -3.89
N TRP A 7 5.90 -18.20 -2.93
CA TRP A 7 6.45 -16.86 -2.83
C TRP A 7 6.61 -16.41 -1.38
N SER A 8 7.55 -15.49 -1.16
CA SER A 8 7.76 -14.81 0.12
C SER A 8 8.36 -13.43 -0.09
N LEU A 9 8.06 -12.50 0.81
CA LEU A 9 8.60 -11.14 0.84
C LEU A 9 8.89 -10.75 2.30
N LYS A 10 10.01 -10.08 2.53
CA LYS A 10 10.40 -9.52 3.82
C LYS A 10 11.10 -8.19 3.57
N GLY A 11 10.68 -7.16 4.29
CA GLY A 11 11.16 -5.82 4.02
C GLY A 11 10.63 -4.81 5.00
N GLU A 12 10.76 -3.56 4.61
CA GLU A 12 10.29 -2.40 5.35
C GLU A 12 9.06 -1.83 4.67
N TYR A 13 8.14 -1.35 5.49
CA TYR A 13 6.92 -0.68 5.06
C TYR A 13 6.92 0.73 5.62
N PHE A 14 6.67 1.70 4.77
CA PHE A 14 6.46 3.08 5.15
C PHE A 14 5.18 3.59 4.50
N GLU A 15 4.33 4.23 5.30
CA GLU A 15 3.13 4.88 4.80
C GLU A 15 3.09 6.35 5.19
N SER A 16 2.49 7.15 4.31
CA SER A 16 2.18 8.54 4.59
C SER A 16 0.81 8.88 4.02
N CYS A 17 -0.08 9.34 4.90
CA CYS A 17 -1.42 9.81 4.56
C CYS A 17 -1.51 11.33 4.70
N SER A 18 -2.34 11.98 3.89
CA SER A 18 -2.60 13.43 3.95
C SER A 18 -3.53 13.88 5.10
N CYS A 19 -3.66 13.11 6.17
CA CYS A 19 -4.47 13.44 7.34
C CYS A 19 -3.68 14.35 8.29
N ASP A 20 -4.36 15.11 9.15
CA ASP A 20 -3.73 16.23 9.86
C ASP A 20 -2.79 15.79 10.99
N VAL A 21 -3.14 14.71 11.71
CA VAL A 21 -2.35 14.23 12.87
C VAL A 21 -2.25 12.71 12.89
N VAL A 22 -3.37 12.01 13.02
CA VAL A 22 -3.43 10.54 13.00
C VAL A 22 -4.47 10.13 11.99
N CYS A 23 -4.11 9.20 11.09
CA CYS A 23 -5.00 8.74 10.04
C CYS A 23 -6.25 8.08 10.67
N PRO A 24 -7.47 8.61 10.44
CA PRO A 24 -8.70 8.00 10.95
C PRO A 24 -8.92 6.57 10.43
N CYS A 25 -8.31 6.20 9.30
CA CYS A 25 -8.38 4.85 8.74
C CYS A 25 -7.83 3.78 9.70
N GLU A 26 -6.88 4.14 10.56
CA GLU A 26 -6.21 3.22 11.48
C GLU A 26 -6.86 3.17 12.87
N ILE A 27 -7.33 4.32 13.36
CA ILE A 27 -7.72 4.49 14.76
C ILE A 27 -9.23 4.61 15.00
N SER A 28 -10.02 4.83 13.94
CA SER A 28 -11.44 5.08 14.09
C SER A 28 -12.19 3.86 14.64
N PRO A 29 -13.18 4.05 15.54
CA PRO A 29 -14.03 2.97 16.03
C PRO A 29 -14.96 2.40 14.94
N LEU A 30 -15.05 3.04 13.77
CA LEU A 30 -15.82 2.55 12.62
C LEU A 30 -15.16 1.35 11.94
N GLY A 31 -13.89 1.07 12.23
CA GLY A 31 -13.11 0.00 11.62
C GLY A 31 -12.15 0.49 10.53
N PHE A 32 -11.23 -0.41 10.14
CA PHE A 32 -10.14 -0.12 9.21
C PHE A 32 -10.65 0.45 7.89
N MET A 33 -10.09 1.57 7.45
CA MET A 33 -10.42 2.27 6.18
C MET A 33 -11.88 2.78 6.07
N GLN A 34 -12.69 2.72 7.13
CA GLN A 34 -14.12 3.11 7.07
C GLN A 34 -14.39 4.58 7.40
N ALA A 35 -13.45 5.26 8.06
CA ALA A 35 -13.60 6.67 8.39
C ALA A 35 -13.41 7.57 7.17
N GLU A 36 -14.10 8.71 7.16
CA GLU A 36 -13.88 9.75 6.18
C GLU A 36 -12.52 10.44 6.40
N PRO A 37 -11.84 10.87 5.33
CA PRO A 37 -10.60 11.63 5.46
C PRO A 37 -10.86 13.05 6.00
N ASP A 38 -9.98 13.54 6.88
CA ASP A 38 -10.10 14.86 7.54
C ASP A 38 -10.31 16.01 6.54
N ASN A 39 -9.59 15.95 5.42
CA ASN A 39 -9.53 17.00 4.42
C ASN A 39 -10.52 16.77 3.24
N GLY A 40 -11.45 15.83 3.37
CA GLY A 40 -12.38 15.45 2.29
C GLY A 40 -11.74 14.68 1.14
N TYR A 41 -10.45 14.37 1.24
CA TYR A 41 -9.73 13.47 0.35
C TYR A 41 -8.60 12.76 1.09
N CYS A 42 -8.26 11.56 0.65
CA CYS A 42 -7.08 10.84 1.08
C CYS A 42 -6.08 10.79 -0.07
N ASN A 43 -4.90 11.37 0.11
CA ASN A 43 -3.72 11.03 -0.69
C ASN A 43 -2.83 10.15 0.20
N VAL A 44 -2.64 8.91 -0.20
CA VAL A 44 -1.79 7.96 0.50
C VAL A 44 -0.63 7.55 -0.39
N VAL A 45 0.54 7.44 0.23
CA VAL A 45 1.74 6.87 -0.37
C VAL A 45 2.15 5.68 0.48
N LEU A 46 2.18 4.50 -0.14
CA LEU A 46 2.62 3.25 0.45
C LEU A 46 3.96 2.87 -0.19
N VAL A 47 5.01 2.80 0.60
CA VAL A 47 6.37 2.51 0.14
C VAL A 47 6.82 1.19 0.76
N PHE A 48 7.35 0.33 -0.09
CA PHE A 48 7.91 -0.97 0.29
C PHE A 48 9.35 -1.03 -0.20
N HIS A 49 10.27 -1.30 0.72
CA HIS A 49 11.64 -1.70 0.39
C HIS A 49 11.80 -3.17 0.72
N LEU A 50 12.08 -4.01 -0.28
CA LEU A 50 12.16 -5.45 -0.13
C LEU A 50 13.59 -5.85 0.23
N ASN A 51 13.84 -6.20 1.49
CA ASN A 51 15.16 -6.67 1.93
C ASN A 51 15.46 -8.07 1.38
N GLU A 52 14.45 -8.96 1.39
CA GLU A 52 14.53 -10.34 0.91
C GLU A 52 13.20 -10.73 0.24
N GLY A 53 13.23 -11.49 -0.85
CA GLY A 53 12.00 -11.95 -1.48
C GLY A 53 12.22 -12.87 -2.66
N ARG A 54 11.23 -13.73 -2.93
CA ARG A 54 11.27 -14.65 -4.07
C ARG A 54 9.85 -14.98 -4.54
N TYR A 55 9.67 -15.10 -5.85
CA TYR A 55 8.47 -15.64 -6.47
C TYR A 55 8.89 -16.78 -7.43
N GLY A 56 8.75 -18.03 -7.00
CA GLY A 56 9.34 -19.17 -7.72
C GLY A 56 10.86 -19.01 -7.85
N ASP A 57 11.35 -18.84 -9.07
CA ASP A 57 12.78 -18.61 -9.34
C ASP A 57 13.16 -17.13 -9.47
N VAL A 58 12.18 -16.22 -9.44
CA VAL A 58 12.40 -14.76 -9.56
C VAL A 58 12.86 -14.19 -8.22
N ASP A 59 14.05 -13.59 -8.22
CA ASP A 59 14.57 -12.85 -7.06
C ASP A 59 13.92 -11.46 -6.99
N LEU A 60 13.45 -11.09 -5.80
CA LEU A 60 12.79 -9.80 -5.54
C LEU A 60 13.54 -8.98 -4.48
N ALA A 61 14.74 -9.43 -4.08
CA ALA A 61 15.55 -8.73 -3.09
C ALA A 61 16.04 -7.36 -3.61
N ASP A 62 16.19 -6.42 -2.67
CA ASP A 62 16.66 -5.05 -2.87
C ASP A 62 15.77 -4.19 -3.77
N LEU A 63 14.54 -4.61 -4.13
CA LEU A 63 13.63 -3.83 -4.96
C LEU A 63 12.78 -2.85 -4.15
N ASN A 64 12.41 -1.74 -4.79
CA ASN A 64 11.49 -0.74 -4.25
C ASN A 64 10.15 -0.76 -4.99
N VAL A 65 9.06 -0.70 -4.24
CA VAL A 65 7.70 -0.60 -4.79
C VAL A 65 6.97 0.52 -4.08
N VAL A 66 6.37 1.43 -4.85
CA VAL A 66 5.56 2.52 -4.31
C VAL A 66 4.17 2.48 -4.92
N MET A 67 3.14 2.55 -4.09
CA MET A 67 1.77 2.77 -4.51
C MET A 67 1.32 4.15 -4.01
N VAL A 68 0.87 4.98 -4.93
CA VAL A 68 0.23 6.26 -4.62
C VAL A 68 -1.25 6.12 -4.94
N ALA A 69 -2.12 6.47 -4.02
CA ALA A 69 -3.55 6.45 -4.26
C ALA A 69 -4.23 7.73 -3.80
N ARG A 70 -5.29 8.10 -4.52
CA ARG A 70 -6.19 9.20 -4.21
C ARG A 70 -7.61 8.69 -4.07
N ALA A 71 -8.24 8.99 -2.95
CA ALA A 71 -9.66 8.77 -2.70
C ALA A 71 -10.35 10.06 -2.27
N THR A 72 -11.63 10.21 -2.61
CA THR A 72 -12.48 11.36 -2.22
C THR A 72 -13.52 11.00 -1.16
N GLU A 73 -13.57 9.73 -0.76
CA GLU A 73 -14.46 9.19 0.27
C GLU A 73 -13.65 8.25 1.17
N ALA A 74 -14.31 7.61 2.15
CA ALA A 74 -13.71 6.55 2.95
C ALA A 74 -13.08 5.47 2.06
N MET A 75 -11.85 5.07 2.38
CA MET A 75 -11.05 4.18 1.53
C MET A 75 -11.72 2.83 1.24
N ALA A 76 -12.50 2.32 2.20
CA ALA A 76 -13.29 1.08 2.05
C ALA A 76 -14.40 1.17 0.98
N ARG A 77 -14.81 2.38 0.56
CA ARG A 77 -15.81 2.57 -0.51
C ARG A 77 -15.24 2.32 -1.90
N GLY A 78 -13.92 2.28 -2.05
CA GLY A 78 -13.26 2.13 -3.34
C GLY A 78 -13.34 3.41 -4.18
N ASN A 79 -13.44 3.25 -5.51
CA ASN A 79 -13.41 4.35 -6.50
C ASN A 79 -12.18 5.28 -6.39
N TRP A 80 -11.11 4.77 -5.81
CA TRP A 80 -9.80 5.40 -5.80
C TRP A 80 -9.14 5.40 -7.18
N THR A 81 -8.33 6.43 -7.42
CA THR A 81 -7.34 6.45 -8.51
C THR A 81 -5.99 6.09 -7.92
N ALA A 82 -5.24 5.20 -8.54
CA ALA A 82 -3.94 4.76 -8.05
C ALA A 82 -2.87 4.75 -9.15
N ALA A 83 -1.62 4.93 -8.75
CA ALA A 83 -0.43 4.75 -9.56
C ALA A 83 0.54 3.84 -8.81
N ALA A 84 1.13 2.89 -9.53
CA ALA A 84 2.21 2.05 -9.01
C ALA A 84 3.52 2.49 -9.67
N TYR A 85 4.57 2.61 -8.87
CA TYR A 85 5.93 2.86 -9.29
C TYR A 85 6.77 1.66 -8.86
N LEU A 86 7.41 1.04 -9.84
CA LEU A 86 8.26 -0.12 -9.63
C LEU A 86 9.70 0.32 -9.87
N ASP A 87 10.64 -0.24 -9.10
CA ASP A 87 12.07 -0.10 -9.34
C ASP A 87 12.40 -0.43 -10.80
N GLU A 88 13.29 0.33 -11.42
CA GLU A 88 13.66 0.13 -12.84
C GLU A 88 14.29 -1.25 -13.10
N ARG A 89 14.84 -1.89 -12.06
CA ARG A 89 15.43 -3.23 -12.14
C ARG A 89 14.40 -4.36 -12.07
N ALA A 90 13.13 -4.05 -11.78
CA ALA A 90 12.06 -5.04 -11.60
C ALA A 90 11.61 -5.68 -12.93
#